data_AF-A0A9D4DWF3-F1
#
_entry.id   AF-A0A9D4DWF3-F1
#
_cell.length_a   1.000
_cell.length_b   1.000
_cell.length_c   1.000
_cell.angle_alpha   90.00
_cell.angle_beta   90.00
_cell.angle_gamma   90.00
#
_symmetry.space_group_name_H-M   'P 1'
#
loop_
_entity.id
_entity.type
_entity.pdbx_description
1 polymer ?
#
loop_
_entity_poly.entity_id
_entity_poly.type
_entity_poly.pdbx_seq_one_letter_code
_entity_poly.pdbx_strand_id
1 'polypeptide(L)' 'MVCKDENGRFKQFGVTSWGLRSNDKNAPAIYVNIIFHQEWIESITGIPLT' A
#
# COMPACT_ATOMS: atom_id res chain seq x y z
N MET A 1 2.10 -4.18 -0.75
CA MET A 1 1.70 -4.58 0.62
C MET A 1 0.21 -4.78 0.65
N VAL A 2 -0.23 -5.99 1.03
CA VAL A 2 -1.64 -6.34 1.22
C VAL A 2 -1.82 -6.94 2.61
N CYS A 3 -2.95 -6.66 3.25
CA CYS A 3 -3.33 -7.26 4.52
C CYS A 3 -4.71 -7.87 4.39
N LYS A 4 -4.93 -8.99 5.09
CA LYS A 4 -6.21 -9.69 5.13
C LYS A 4 -7.08 -9.09 6.24
N ASP A 5 -8.32 -8.74 5.95
CA ASP A 5 -9.29 -8.27 6.95
C ASP A 5 -9.93 -9.45 7.71
N GLU A 6 -10.72 -9.14 8.75
CA GLU A 6 -11.43 -10.14 9.56
C GLU A 6 -12.39 -11.01 8.74
N ASN A 7 -12.91 -10.48 7.62
CA ASN A 7 -13.78 -11.19 6.68
C ASN A 7 -13.00 -12.01 5.64
N GLY A 8 -11.67 -12.02 5.74
CA GLY A 8 -10.79 -12.75 4.86
C GLY A 8 -10.52 -12.12 3.50
N ARG A 9 -10.92 -10.87 3.29
CA ARG A 9 -10.64 -10.12 2.05
C ARG A 9 -9.26 -9.49 2.12
N PHE A 10 -8.56 -9.47 1.00
CA PHE A 10 -7.28 -8.78 0.90
C PHE A 10 -7.51 -7.32 0.54
N LYS A 11 -6.94 -6.42 1.33
CA LYS A 11 -6.92 -4.98 1.07
C LYS A 11 -5.49 -4.55 0.78
N GLN A 12 -5.32 -3.68 -0.22
CA GLN A 12 -4.02 -3.12 -0.58
C GLN A 12 -3.75 -1.86 0.24
N PHE A 13 -2.70 -1.89 1.05
CA PHE A 13 -2.29 -0.76 1.90
C PHE A 13 -1.10 -0.01 1.32
N GLY A 14 -0.31 -0.65 0.47
CA GLY A 14 0.82 0.00 -0.15
C GLY A 14 1.32 -0.63 -1.42
N VAL A 15 2.08 0.16 -2.17
CA VAL A 15 2.83 -0.27 -3.36
C VAL A 15 4.30 -0.21 -3.04
N THR A 16 5.07 -1.22 -3.44
CA THR A 16 6.53 -1.23 -3.22
C THR A 16 7.13 0.01 -3.85
N SER A 17 7.84 0.81 -3.06
CA SER A 17 8.50 2.03 -3.54
C SER A 17 9.97 1.75 -3.74
N TRP A 18 10.71 1.64 -2.64
CA TRP A 18 12.14 1.34 -2.64
C TRP A 18 12.51 0.59 -1.36
N GLY A 19 13.75 0.16 -1.27
CA GLY A 19 14.31 -0.43 -0.07
C GLY A 19 15.81 -0.23 -0.05
N LEU A 20 16.39 -0.21 1.14
CA LEU A 20 17.83 -0.18 1.28
C LEU A 20 18.40 -1.52 0.83
N ARG A 21 19.39 -1.49 -0.07
CA ARG A 21 20.15 -2.67 -0.50
C ARG A 21 21.21 -3.10 0.53
N SER A 22 20.98 -2.75 1.80
CA SER A 22 21.90 -2.93 2.90
C SER A 22 22.04 -4.42 3.26
N ASN A 23 23.21 -4.81 3.78
CA ASN A 23 23.41 -6.15 4.38
C ASN A 23 22.63 -6.34 5.69
N ASP A 24 22.00 -5.28 6.19
CA ASP A 24 21.10 -5.35 7.33
C ASP A 24 19.74 -5.93 6.93
N LYS A 25 19.50 -7.18 7.34
CA LYS A 25 18.25 -7.90 7.10
C LYS A 25 17.04 -7.29 7.82
N ASN A 26 17.27 -6.38 8.77
CA ASN A 26 16.21 -5.70 9.51
C ASN A 26 15.85 -4.33 8.92
N ALA A 27 16.53 -3.90 7.85
CA ALA A 27 16.16 -2.66 7.17
C ALA A 27 14.72 -2.79 6.60
N PRO A 28 13.80 -1.87 6.95
CA PRO A 28 12.43 -1.96 6.47
C PRO A 28 12.36 -1.66 4.97
N ALA A 29 11.51 -2.39 4.26
CA ALA A 29 11.10 -2.01 2.92
C ALA A 29 10.13 -0.82 2.98
N ILE A 30 10.27 0.13 2.06
CA ILE A 30 9.47 1.35 2.02
C ILE A 30 8.36 1.18 0.98
N TYR A 31 7.14 1.52 1.38
CA TYR A 31 5.94 1.42 0.56
C TYR A 31 5.25 2.77 0.46
N VAL A 32 4.65 3.05 -0.70
CA VAL A 32 3.71 4.16 -0.87
C VAL A 32 2.47 3.86 -0.05
N ASN A 33 1.96 4.84 0.73
CA ASN A 33 0.72 4.69 1.49
C ASN A 33 -0.50 4.91 0.59
N ILE A 34 -1.24 3.84 0.28
CA ILE A 34 -2.39 3.92 -0.62
C ILE A 34 -3.57 4.68 0.00
N ILE A 35 -3.75 4.60 1.32
CA ILE A 35 -4.85 5.29 2.02
C ILE A 35 -4.72 6.80 1.86
N PHE A 36 -3.49 7.33 1.97
CA PHE A 36 -3.21 8.75 1.79
C PHE A 36 -3.57 9.25 0.38
N HIS A 37 -3.53 8.39 -0.64
CA HIS A 37 -3.78 8.75 -2.03
C HIS A 37 -5.17 8.34 -2.54
N GLN A 38 -6.10 7.93 -1.68
CA GLN A 38 -7.43 7.46 -2.10
C GLN A 38 -8.16 8.50 -2.95
N GLU A 39 -8.24 9.76 -2.49
CA GLU A 39 -8.93 10.84 -3.22
C GLU A 39 -8.38 11.03 -4.64
N TRP A 40 -7.05 10.94 -4.80
CA TRP A 40 -6.42 11.03 -6.11
C TRP A 40 -6.82 9.84 -7.00
N ILE A 41 -6.80 8.62 -6.49
CA ILE A 41 -7.19 7.42 -7.25
C ILE A 41 -8.67 7.51 -7.65
N GLU A 42 -9.55 7.93 -6.74
CA GLU A 42 -10.97 8.14 -7.01
C GLU A 42 -11.18 9.19 -8.11
N SER A 43 -10.42 10.30 -8.07
CA SER A 43 -10.52 11.38 -9.07
C SER A 43 -10.16 10.92 -10.50
N ILE A 44 -9.25 9.94 -10.63
CA ILE A 44 -8.80 9.43 -11.92
C ILE A 44 -9.68 8.29 -12.42
N THR A 45 -10.13 7.41 -11.52
CA THR A 45 -10.87 6.19 -11.90
C THR A 45 -12.39 6.38 -11.92
N GLY A 46 -12.91 7.38 -11.18
CA GLY A 46 -14.34 7.55 -10.92
C GLY A 46 -14.94 6.46 -10.04
N ILE A 47 -14.11 5.60 -9.42
CA ILE A 47 -14.56 4.49 -8.57
C ILE A 47 -14.40 4.91 -7.10
N PRO A 48 -15.46 4.93 -6.29
CA PRO A 48 -15.36 5.16 -4.85
C PRO A 48 -14.63 4.00 -4.16
N LEU A 49 -13.70 4.30 -3.24
CA LEU A 49 -12.87 3.32 -2.54
C LEU A 49 -13.28 3.10 -1.07
N THR A 50 -14.51 3.49 -0.71
CA THR A 50 -15.09 3.32 0.63
C THR A 50 -15.94 2.05 0.76
#